data_AF-A0A1B6MBE2-F1
#
_entry.id   AF-A0A1B6MBE2-F1
#
_cell.length_a   1.000
_cell.length_b   1.000
_cell.length_c   1.000
_cell.angle_alpha   90.00
_cell.angle_beta   90.00
_cell.angle_gamma   90.00
#
_symmetry.space_group_name_H-M   'P 1'
#
loop_
_entity.id
_entity.type
_entity.pdbx_description
1 polymer ?
#
loop_
_entity_poly.entity_id
_entity_poly.type
_entity_poly.pdbx_seq_one_letter_code
_entity_poly.pdbx_strand_id
1 'polypeptide(L)'
;LLSKTYRAHINVEYCHSVKSIKYICKYVNKGSDMAVFGVAAENSKDEITQFQMGRYVSSNEAMWRIFSFSIHERHPTVVHLAVHLENGQRVHFTAENFLQRADRPPPTTLTSFFEMCQNYEFARTLLYSKMP
;
A
#
# COMPACT_ATOMS: atom_id res chain seq x y z
N LEU A 1 3.46 -34.35 -15.58
CA LEU A 1 4.55 -33.53 -14.99
C LEU A 1 3.96 -32.54 -13.98
N LEU A 2 3.14 -31.60 -14.42
CA LEU A 2 2.54 -30.53 -13.60
C LEU A 2 1.86 -31.01 -12.31
N SER A 3 0.93 -31.98 -12.37
CA SER A 3 0.21 -32.45 -11.17
C SER A 3 1.12 -33.04 -10.09
N LYS A 4 2.23 -33.68 -10.51
CA LYS A 4 3.26 -34.20 -9.59
C LYS A 4 4.13 -33.09 -9.03
N THR A 5 4.51 -32.12 -9.87
CA THR A 5 5.31 -30.95 -9.45
C THR A 5 4.60 -30.10 -8.40
N TYR A 6 3.29 -29.87 -8.56
CA TYR A 6 2.52 -28.98 -7.68
C TYR A 6 1.64 -29.69 -6.66
N ARG A 7 1.66 -31.03 -6.62
CA ARG A 7 0.82 -31.86 -5.73
C ARG A 7 -0.66 -31.44 -5.75
N ALA A 8 -1.17 -31.06 -6.91
CA ALA A 8 -2.54 -30.61 -7.13
C ALA A 8 -3.14 -31.27 -8.37
N HIS A 9 -4.46 -31.43 -8.38
CA HIS A 9 -5.19 -31.85 -9.58
C HIS A 9 -5.28 -30.67 -10.56
N ILE A 10 -4.50 -30.71 -11.63
CA ILE A 10 -4.42 -29.65 -12.64
C ILE A 10 -5.15 -30.11 -13.90
N ASN A 11 -6.22 -29.40 -14.27
CA ASN A 11 -6.89 -29.57 -15.55
C ASN A 11 -6.10 -28.82 -16.65
N VAL A 12 -5.77 -29.49 -17.75
CA VAL A 12 -5.04 -28.91 -18.88
C VAL A 12 -5.94 -28.98 -20.10
N GLU A 13 -6.37 -27.83 -20.59
CA GLU A 13 -7.23 -27.72 -21.77
C GLU A 13 -6.45 -27.13 -22.94
N TYR A 14 -6.56 -27.77 -24.11
CA TYR A 14 -5.97 -27.27 -25.35
C TYR A 14 -6.98 -26.40 -26.11
N CYS A 15 -6.66 -25.13 -26.29
CA CYS A 15 -7.51 -24.18 -27.03
C CYS A 15 -6.94 -23.90 -28.42
N HIS A 16 -7.69 -24.25 -29.47
CA HIS A 16 -7.28 -24.04 -30.87
C HIS A 16 -7.81 -22.73 -31.48
N SER A 17 -8.79 -22.06 -30.86
CA SER A 17 -9.43 -20.85 -31.41
C SER A 17 -8.98 -19.57 -30.69
N VAL A 18 -8.77 -18.50 -31.47
CA VAL A 18 -8.57 -17.13 -30.96
C VAL A 18 -9.72 -16.71 -30.04
N LYS A 19 -10.96 -17.17 -30.30
CA LYS A 19 -12.11 -16.90 -29.42
C LYS A 19 -11.94 -17.53 -28.04
N SER A 20 -11.43 -18.76 -27.98
CA SER A 20 -11.18 -19.47 -26.72
C SER A 20 -10.03 -18.83 -25.93
N ILE A 21 -8.96 -18.43 -26.61
CA ILE A 21 -7.85 -17.68 -25.98
C ILE A 21 -8.35 -16.35 -25.43
N LYS A 22 -9.13 -15.59 -26.21
CA LYS A 22 -9.73 -14.32 -25.77
C LYS A 22 -10.67 -14.54 -24.58
N TYR A 23 -11.44 -15.63 -24.58
CA TYR A 23 -12.31 -15.99 -23.47
C TYR A 23 -11.49 -16.21 -22.20
N ILE A 24 -10.47 -17.08 -22.22
CA ILE A 24 -9.61 -17.34 -21.06
C ILE A 24 -8.93 -16.05 -20.57
N CYS A 25 -8.30 -15.28 -21.46
CA CYS A 25 -7.66 -14.01 -21.09
C CYS A 25 -8.67 -13.02 -20.49
N LYS A 26 -9.92 -12.99 -20.98
CA LYS A 26 -10.97 -12.16 -20.39
C LYS A 26 -11.24 -12.57 -18.95
N TYR A 27 -11.30 -13.86 -18.61
CA TYR A 27 -11.59 -14.33 -17.25
C TYR A 27 -10.39 -14.21 -16.31
N VAL A 28 -9.18 -14.46 -16.79
CA VAL A 28 -7.95 -14.28 -15.99
C VAL A 28 -7.75 -12.80 -15.62
N ASN A 29 -8.07 -11.90 -16.55
CA ASN A 29 -7.97 -10.45 -16.33
C ASN A 29 -9.30 -9.81 -15.92
N LYS A 30 -10.37 -10.60 -15.76
CA LYS A 30 -11.57 -10.13 -15.09
C LYS A 30 -11.13 -9.94 -13.65
N GLY A 31 -11.09 -8.69 -13.20
CA GLY A 31 -10.64 -8.37 -11.85
C GLY A 31 -11.36 -9.19 -10.79
N SER A 32 -10.84 -9.17 -9.57
CA SER A 32 -11.41 -9.88 -8.43
C SER A 32 -12.95 -9.74 -8.36
N ASP A 33 -13.67 -10.87 -8.40
CA ASP A 33 -15.14 -10.95 -8.24
C ASP A 33 -15.58 -10.70 -6.77
N MET A 34 -14.77 -10.04 -5.95
CA MET A 34 -15.14 -9.76 -4.56
C MET A 34 -16.11 -8.58 -4.49
N ALA A 35 -17.40 -8.90 -4.43
CA ALA A 35 -18.45 -7.97 -4.01
C ALA A 35 -18.79 -8.23 -2.54
N VAL A 36 -18.42 -7.29 -1.64
CA VAL A 36 -18.84 -7.32 -0.24
C VAL A 36 -19.86 -6.21 -0.03
N PHE A 37 -21.06 -6.56 0.44
CA PHE A 37 -22.06 -5.62 0.91
C PHE A 37 -22.28 -5.86 2.40
N GLY A 38 -22.19 -4.79 3.19
CA GLY A 38 -22.49 -4.81 4.62
C GLY A 38 -23.72 -3.96 4.89
N VAL A 39 -24.72 -4.52 5.58
CA VAL A 39 -25.83 -3.75 6.12
C VAL A 39 -25.41 -3.28 7.51
N ALA A 40 -25.25 -1.97 7.67
CA ALA A 40 -24.76 -1.34 8.88
C ALA A 40 -25.73 -0.22 9.29
N ALA A 41 -25.86 0.05 10.59
CA ALA A 41 -26.63 1.19 11.07
C ALA A 41 -25.99 2.50 10.61
N GLU A 42 -26.76 3.59 10.54
CA GLU A 42 -26.21 4.92 10.24
C GLU A 42 -25.05 5.21 11.21
N ASN A 43 -23.87 5.51 10.65
CA ASN A 43 -22.60 5.78 11.33
C ASN A 43 -21.82 4.59 11.95
N SER A 44 -22.17 3.33 11.69
CA SER A 44 -21.29 2.21 12.08
C SER A 44 -20.18 1.99 11.04
N LYS A 45 -19.13 2.82 11.08
CA LYS A 45 -17.92 2.66 10.25
C LYS A 45 -16.89 1.81 10.97
N ASP A 46 -16.78 0.55 10.60
CA ASP A 46 -15.69 -0.32 11.05
C ASP A 46 -14.46 -0.14 10.14
N GLU A 47 -13.54 0.71 10.58
CA GLU A 47 -12.29 0.99 9.86
C GLU A 47 -11.40 -0.25 9.71
N ILE A 48 -11.39 -1.14 10.71
CA ILE A 48 -10.54 -2.35 10.69
C ILE A 48 -11.00 -3.27 9.58
N THR A 49 -12.32 -3.52 9.51
CA THR A 49 -12.89 -4.38 8.48
C THR A 49 -12.74 -3.74 7.10
N GLN A 50 -12.94 -2.42 6.96
CA GLN A 50 -12.69 -1.72 5.70
C GLN A 50 -11.24 -1.81 5.24
N PHE A 51 -10.29 -1.66 6.16
CA PHE A 51 -8.88 -1.77 5.87
C PHE A 51 -8.48 -3.18 5.42
N GLN A 52 -9.01 -4.22 6.07
CA GLN A 52 -8.80 -5.60 5.67
C GLN A 52 -9.40 -5.90 4.28
N MET A 53 -10.63 -5.42 4.02
CA MET A 53 -11.29 -5.58 2.72
C MET A 53 -10.53 -4.87 1.59
N GLY A 54 -10.03 -3.66 1.84
CA GLY A 54 -9.22 -2.91 0.88
C GLY A 54 -7.89 -3.57 0.53
N ARG A 55 -7.44 -4.56 1.32
CA ARG A 55 -6.22 -5.33 1.11
C ARG A 55 -6.46 -6.73 0.56
N TYR A 56 -7.69 -7.08 0.22
CA TYR A 56 -8.00 -8.37 -0.39
C TYR A 56 -7.24 -8.54 -1.72
N VAL A 57 -6.74 -9.75 -1.94
CA VAL A 57 -6.03 -10.18 -3.15
C VAL A 57 -6.66 -11.49 -3.60
N SER A 58 -7.01 -11.62 -4.87
CA SER A 58 -7.60 -12.85 -5.42
C SER A 58 -6.58 -13.99 -5.48
N SER A 59 -7.05 -15.24 -5.53
CA SER A 59 -6.17 -16.43 -5.50
C SER A 59 -5.09 -16.42 -6.59
N ASN A 60 -5.40 -15.93 -7.80
CA ASN A 60 -4.43 -15.78 -8.88
C ASN A 60 -3.38 -14.73 -8.58
N GLU A 61 -3.77 -13.55 -8.09
CA GLU A 61 -2.84 -12.47 -7.76
C GLU A 61 -1.96 -12.85 -6.55
N ALA A 62 -2.51 -13.57 -5.58
CA ALA A 62 -1.76 -14.11 -4.45
C ALA A 62 -0.67 -15.07 -4.90
N MET A 63 -0.98 -15.99 -5.82
CA MET A 63 -0.01 -16.92 -6.40
C MET A 63 1.11 -16.18 -7.16
N TRP A 64 0.76 -15.13 -7.92
CA TRP A 64 1.74 -14.30 -8.63
C TRP A 64 2.68 -13.57 -7.67
N ARG A 65 2.15 -13.05 -6.55
CA ARG A 65 2.95 -12.44 -5.47
C ARG A 65 3.86 -13.47 -4.79
N ILE A 66 3.36 -14.67 -4.48
CA ILE A 66 4.15 -15.76 -3.84
C ILE A 66 5.33 -16.15 -4.73
N PHE A 67 5.11 -16.28 -6.03
CA PHE A 67 6.18 -16.59 -6.99
C PHE A 67 7.02 -15.38 -7.42
N SER A 68 6.76 -14.19 -6.88
CA SER A 68 7.47 -12.95 -7.20
C SER A 68 7.49 -12.63 -8.70
N PHE A 69 6.42 -12.96 -9.42
CA PHE A 69 6.27 -12.56 -10.81
C PHE A 69 5.99 -11.06 -10.92
N SER A 70 6.43 -10.43 -12.01
CA SER A 70 6.08 -9.03 -12.28
C SER A 70 4.58 -8.92 -12.50
N ILE A 71 3.89 -8.18 -11.63
CA ILE A 71 2.43 -8.02 -11.64
C ILE A 71 2.06 -6.81 -12.51
N HIS A 72 2.79 -5.71 -12.34
CA HIS A 72 2.63 -4.48 -13.12
C HIS A 72 3.98 -3.79 -13.27
N GLU A 73 4.24 -3.24 -14.45
CA GLU A 73 5.36 -2.32 -14.68
C GLU A 73 4.89 -0.89 -14.36
N ARG A 74 4.82 -0.58 -13.06
CA ARG A 74 4.46 0.76 -12.58
C ARG A 74 5.50 1.21 -11.56
N HIS A 75 6.09 2.38 -11.81
CA HIS A 75 7.03 3.03 -10.91
C HIS A 75 6.35 4.24 -10.26
N PRO A 76 5.52 4.04 -9.21
CA PRO A 76 4.96 5.18 -8.50
C PRO A 76 6.09 5.97 -7.84
N THR A 77 6.00 7.30 -7.87
CA THR A 77 6.91 8.14 -7.09
C THR A 77 6.68 7.86 -5.60
N VAL A 78 7.70 7.33 -4.93
CA VAL A 78 7.65 7.06 -3.49
C VAL A 78 8.37 8.19 -2.75
N VAL A 79 7.66 8.85 -1.84
CA VAL A 79 8.25 9.81 -0.90
C VAL A 79 8.39 9.11 0.45
N HIS A 80 9.64 8.97 0.92
CA HIS A 80 9.89 8.37 2.22
C HIS A 80 9.64 9.42 3.32
N LEU A 81 8.69 9.15 4.21
CA LEU A 81 8.45 10.01 5.38
C LEU A 81 9.61 9.89 6.36
N ALA A 82 9.97 11.00 7.01
CA ALA A 82 11.01 11.03 8.03
C ALA A 82 10.51 10.45 9.36
N VAL A 83 10.15 9.16 9.38
CA VAL A 83 9.68 8.46 10.58
C VAL A 83 10.88 8.06 11.44
N HIS A 84 10.82 8.42 12.72
CA HIS A 84 11.84 8.10 13.71
C HIS A 84 11.19 7.93 15.10
N LEU A 85 11.92 7.33 16.03
CA LEU A 85 11.53 7.31 17.45
C LEU A 85 11.66 8.72 18.05
N GLU A 86 11.12 8.89 19.26
CA GLU A 86 11.28 10.14 20.02
C GLU A 86 12.76 10.45 20.20
N ASN A 87 13.17 11.68 19.84
CA ASN A 87 14.58 12.13 19.78
C ASN A 87 15.51 11.32 18.85
N GLY A 88 14.95 10.42 18.02
CA GLY A 88 15.68 9.64 17.02
C GLY A 88 15.81 10.34 15.67
N GLN A 89 15.49 11.63 15.57
CA GLN A 89 15.56 12.36 14.30
C GLN A 89 17.01 12.50 13.80
N ARG A 90 17.18 12.46 12.49
CA ARG A 90 18.45 12.79 11.86
C ARG A 90 18.67 14.30 11.94
N VAL A 91 19.73 14.71 12.63
CA VAL A 91 20.10 16.12 12.78
C VAL A 91 21.48 16.36 12.18
N HIS A 92 21.57 17.32 11.27
CA HIS A 92 22.86 17.82 10.77
C HIS A 92 23.38 18.89 11.73
N PHE A 93 24.67 18.92 12.04
CA PHE A 93 25.26 19.93 12.94
C PHE A 93 26.65 20.34 12.48
N THR A 94 27.11 21.49 12.96
CA THR A 94 28.48 21.99 12.84
C THR A 94 29.11 22.05 14.24
N ALA A 95 30.43 22.21 14.32
CA ALA A 95 31.14 22.26 15.61
C ALA A 95 30.58 23.35 16.56
N GLU A 96 30.08 24.46 15.99
CA GLU A 96 29.55 25.61 16.73
C GLU A 96 28.15 25.36 17.30
N ASN A 97 27.32 24.55 16.64
CA ASN A 97 25.91 24.37 17.01
C ASN A 97 25.58 22.99 17.60
N PHE A 98 26.58 22.12 17.77
CA PHE A 98 26.40 20.76 18.29
C PHE A 98 25.65 20.73 19.64
N LEU A 99 26.12 21.52 20.62
CA LEU A 99 25.51 21.56 21.95
C LEU A 99 24.04 22.01 21.90
N GLN A 100 23.75 23.04 21.10
CA GLN A 100 22.39 23.55 20.93
C GLN A 100 21.47 22.52 20.27
N ARG A 101 21.96 21.83 19.22
CA ARG A 101 21.16 20.84 18.49
C ARG A 101 20.99 19.52 19.26
N ALA A 102 21.92 19.19 20.15
CA ALA A 102 21.79 18.05 21.06
C ALA A 102 20.72 18.29 22.14
N ASP A 103 20.63 19.52 22.67
CA ASP A 103 19.63 19.90 23.66
C ASP A 103 18.25 20.14 23.04
N ARG A 104 18.19 20.82 21.89
CA ARG A 104 16.96 21.13 21.17
C ARG A 104 17.09 20.77 19.69
N PRO A 105 16.79 19.53 19.32
CA PRO A 105 16.88 19.11 17.94
C PRO A 105 15.79 19.82 17.11
N PRO A 106 16.11 20.29 15.89
CA PRO A 106 15.14 20.96 15.05
C PRO A 106 14.01 19.99 14.65
N PRO A 107 12.78 20.50 14.45
CA PRO A 107 11.67 19.66 14.01
C PRO A 107 11.90 19.16 12.58
N THR A 108 11.46 17.94 12.30
CA THR A 108 11.40 17.40 10.93
C THR A 108 10.14 17.89 10.24
N THR A 109 10.12 17.85 8.90
CA THR A 109 8.92 18.18 8.11
C THR A 109 7.69 17.38 8.57
N LEU A 110 7.89 16.12 9.00
CA LEU A 110 6.82 15.27 9.52
C LEU A 110 6.30 15.72 10.87
N THR A 111 7.18 16.05 11.82
CA THR A 111 6.75 16.56 13.13
C THR A 111 6.06 17.91 13.00
N SER A 112 6.58 18.81 12.14
CA SER A 112 5.95 20.10 11.86
C SER A 112 4.57 19.94 11.21
N PHE A 113 4.41 18.96 10.32
CA PHE A 113 3.11 18.63 9.73
C PHE A 113 2.09 18.23 10.80
N PHE A 114 2.47 17.34 11.72
CA PHE A 114 1.57 16.94 12.81
C PHE A 114 1.21 18.08 13.74
N GLU A 115 2.17 18.93 14.09
CA GLU A 115 1.93 20.13 14.90
C GLU A 115 0.96 21.10 14.19
N MET A 116 1.14 21.32 12.89
CA MET A 116 0.20 22.13 12.10
C MET A 116 -1.21 21.53 12.05
N CYS A 117 -1.33 20.20 11.87
CA CYS A 117 -2.64 19.54 11.88
C CYS A 117 -3.34 19.63 13.24
N GLN A 118 -2.59 19.69 14.35
CA GLN A 118 -3.16 19.90 15.68
C GLN A 118 -3.71 21.32 15.81
N ASN A 119 -2.92 22.32 15.40
CA ASN A 119 -3.20 23.73 15.65
C ASN A 119 -4.12 24.39 14.60
N TYR A 120 -4.16 23.88 13.37
CA TYR A 120 -4.90 24.49 12.26
C TYR A 120 -5.83 23.48 11.57
N GLU A 121 -7.12 23.79 11.54
CA GLU A 121 -8.12 22.93 10.89
C GLU A 121 -7.88 22.82 9.37
N PHE A 122 -7.44 23.90 8.73
CA PHE A 122 -7.09 23.90 7.31
C PHE A 122 -5.97 22.90 6.98
N ALA A 123 -4.96 22.76 7.86
CA ALA A 123 -3.84 21.86 7.64
C ALA A 123 -4.28 20.39 7.56
N ARG A 124 -5.40 20.01 8.19
CA ARG A 124 -5.98 18.67 8.12
C ARG A 124 -6.54 18.32 6.73
N THR A 125 -6.75 19.32 5.87
CA THR A 125 -7.19 19.14 4.48
C THR A 125 -6.04 18.94 3.49
N LEU A 126 -4.80 19.20 3.92
CA LEU A 126 -3.61 19.11 3.08
C LEU A 126 -2.97 17.72 3.15
N LEU A 127 -2.41 17.28 2.02
CA LEU A 127 -1.53 16.11 1.97
C LEU A 127 -0.13 16.51 2.42
N TYR A 128 0.60 15.57 3.02
CA TYR A 128 2.01 15.77 3.42
C TYR A 128 2.89 16.28 2.27
N SER A 129 2.65 15.81 1.04
CA SER A 129 3.38 16.26 -0.16
C SER A 129 3.12 17.71 -0.56
N LYS A 130 2.13 18.37 0.03
CA LYS A 130 1.79 19.78 -0.19
C LYS A 130 2.37 20.69 0.90
N MET A 131 3.02 20.13 1.92
CA MET A 131 3.72 20.95 2.91
C MET A 131 5.00 21.53 2.31
N PRO A 132 5.31 22.80 2.63
CA PRO A 132 6.56 23.44 2.22
C PRO A 132 7.80 22.82 2.88
#